data_AF-A0A2I0CXQ1-F1
#
_entry.id   AF-A0A2I0CXQ1-F1
#
_cell.length_a   1.000
_cell.length_b   1.000
_cell.length_c   1.000
_cell.angle_alpha   90.00
_cell.angle_beta   90.00
_cell.angle_gamma   90.00
#
_symmetry.space_group_name_H-M   'P 1'
#
loop_
_entity.id
_entity.type
_entity.pdbx_description
1 polymer ?
#
loop_
_entity_poly.entity_id
_entity_poly.type
_entity_poly.pdbx_seq_one_letter_code
_entity_poly.pdbx_strand_id
1 'polypeptide(L)' 'MPDIVASKKVPEGVVVMWGEGSSIKSENFNFQDLIDQKVNVLDLLDRPIAYTVDPKNHKISPKY' A
#
# COMPACT_ATOMS: atom_id res chain seq x y z
N MET A 1 6.54 -1.70 -10.17
CA MET A 1 5.78 -1.50 -8.92
C MET A 1 4.86 -2.70 -8.81
N PRO A 2 5.09 -3.62 -7.87
CA PRO A 2 4.21 -4.76 -7.67
C PRO A 2 2.80 -4.33 -7.25
N ASP A 3 1.84 -5.15 -7.62
CA ASP A 3 0.44 -4.94 -7.30
C ASP A 3 0.17 -5.26 -5.84
N ILE A 4 -0.50 -4.35 -5.14
CA ILE A 4 -0.93 -4.62 -3.78
C ILE A 4 -2.04 -5.67 -3.85
N VAL A 5 -1.80 -6.82 -3.23
CA VAL A 5 -2.76 -7.94 -3.19
C VAL A 5 -3.68 -7.85 -1.98
N ALA A 6 -3.23 -7.21 -0.90
CA ALA A 6 -4.02 -7.00 0.30
C ALA A 6 -3.54 -5.75 1.05
N SER A 7 -4.44 -5.11 1.78
CA SER A 7 -4.13 -4.04 2.71
C SER A 7 -4.86 -4.28 4.03
N LYS A 8 -4.29 -3.80 5.13
CA LYS A 8 -4.85 -3.95 6.47
C LYS A 8 -4.60 -2.68 7.27
N LYS A 9 -5.67 -2.12 7.83
CA LYS A 9 -5.57 -1.00 8.77
C LYS A 9 -4.97 -1.46 10.09
N VAL A 10 -4.02 -0.69 10.60
CA VAL A 10 -3.40 -0.86 11.93
C VAL A 10 -3.49 0.45 12.71
N PRO A 11 -3.28 0.45 14.04
CA PRO A 11 -3.38 1.67 14.85
C PRO A 11 -2.44 2.78 14.39
N GLU A 12 -1.26 2.42 13.88
CA GLU A 12 -0.21 3.36 13.45
C GLU A 12 -0.31 3.73 11.96
N GLY A 13 -1.21 3.10 11.18
CA GLY A 13 -1.27 3.30 9.73
C GLY A 13 -1.97 2.19 8.95
N VAL A 14 -1.36 1.79 7.84
CA VAL A 14 -1.84 0.74 6.94
C VAL A 14 -0.70 -0.16 6.54
N VAL A 15 -0.87 -1.47 6.75
CA VAL A 15 0.02 -2.48 6.22
C VAL A 15 -0.47 -2.89 4.84
N VAL A 16 0.37 -2.74 3.83
CA VAL A 16 0.10 -3.21 2.47
C VAL A 16 0.92 -4.45 2.19
N MET A 17 0.35 -5.38 1.44
CA MET A 17 0.97 -6.64 1.06
C MET A 17 0.96 -6.78 -0.45
N TRP A 18 2.07 -7.23 -1.03
CA TRP A 18 2.21 -7.45 -2.46
C TRP A 18 2.93 -8.76 -2.75
N GLY A 19 2.62 -9.33 -3.91
CA GLY A 19 3.35 -10.49 -4.40
C GLY A 19 4.66 -10.07 -5.05
N GLU A 20 5.77 -10.62 -4.61
CA GLU A 20 7.08 -10.48 -5.24
C GLU A 20 7.65 -11.87 -5.52
N GLY A 21 7.44 -12.37 -6.74
CA GLY A 21 7.79 -13.74 -7.13
C GLY A 21 6.95 -14.76 -6.36
N SER A 22 7.61 -15.69 -5.66
CA SER A 22 6.96 -16.73 -4.83
C SER A 22 6.71 -16.28 -3.38
N SER A 23 7.09 -15.05 -3.02
CA SER A 23 7.00 -14.54 -1.65
C SER A 23 6.01 -13.38 -1.57
N ILE A 24 5.21 -13.36 -0.50
CA ILE A 24 4.40 -12.20 -0.15
C ILE A 24 5.25 -11.28 0.70
N LYS A 25 5.41 -10.04 0.25
CA LYS A 25 6.06 -8.96 0.99
C LYS A 25 4.98 -8.09 1.61
N SER A 26 5.32 -7.43 2.71
CA SER A 26 4.45 -6.48 3.37
C SER A 26 5.23 -5.28 3.88
N GLU A 27 4.63 -4.11 3.84
CA GLU A 27 5.21 -2.87 4.34
C GLU A 27 4.16 -2.06 5.09
N ASN A 28 4.60 -1.41 6.16
CA ASN A 28 3.77 -0.52 6.95
C ASN A 28 3.94 0.91 6.46
N PHE A 29 2.81 1.55 6.16
CA PHE A 29 2.72 2.96 5.83
C PHE A 29 2.00 3.68 6.95
N ASN A 30 2.64 4.69 7.54
CA ASN A 30 1.99 5.50 8.56
C ASN A 30 0.96 6.45 7.94
N PHE A 31 0.00 6.93 8.73
CA PHE A 31 -0.97 7.90 8.22
C PHE A 31 -0.32 9.19 7.69
N GLN A 32 0.79 9.62 8.30
CA GLN A 32 1.54 10.80 7.85
C GLN A 32 2.06 10.62 6.42
N ASP A 33 2.67 9.48 6.10
CA ASP A 33 3.17 9.14 4.76
C ASP A 33 2.03 9.08 3.75
N LEU A 34 0.92 8.44 4.10
CA LEU A 34 -0.25 8.33 3.22
C LEU A 34 -0.86 9.71 2.92
N ILE A 35 -0.89 10.61 3.91
CA ILE A 35 -1.37 11.99 3.76
C ILE A 35 -0.42 12.80 2.88
N ASP A 36 0.89 12.71 3.10
CA ASP A 36 1.91 13.42 2.31
C ASP A 36 1.88 12.98 0.84
N GLN A 37 1.73 11.67 0.62
CA GLN A 37 1.59 11.07 -0.70
C GLN A 37 0.22 11.28 -1.35
N LYS A 38 -0.72 11.92 -0.64
CA LYS A 38 -2.12 12.13 -1.07
C LYS A 38 -2.83 10.82 -1.46
N VAL A 39 -2.49 9.74 -0.76
CA VAL A 39 -3.09 8.43 -0.95
C VAL A 39 -4.40 8.36 -0.18
N ASN A 40 -5.47 7.93 -0.83
CA ASN A 40 -6.74 7.72 -0.17
C ASN A 40 -6.71 6.40 0.60
N VAL A 41 -6.56 6.49 1.92
CA VAL A 41 -6.50 5.33 2.82
C VAL A 41 -7.78 4.48 2.76
N LEU A 42 -8.94 5.11 2.64
CA LEU A 42 -10.22 4.38 2.56
C LEU A 42 -10.28 3.57 1.27
N ASP A 43 -9.89 4.16 0.14
CA ASP A 43 -9.86 3.48 -1.15
C ASP A 43 -8.79 2.38 -1.20
N LEU A 44 -7.62 2.62 -0.58
CA LEU A 44 -6.57 1.60 -0.42
C LEU A 44 -7.04 0.39 0.40
N LEU A 45 -7.89 0.62 1.41
CA LEU A 45 -8.47 -0.43 2.26
C LEU A 45 -9.65 -1.14 1.57
N ASP A 46 -10.45 -0.44 0.78
CA ASP A 46 -11.58 -0.99 0.03
C ASP A 46 -11.10 -1.78 -1.20
N ARG A 47 -10.10 -1.24 -1.92
CA ARG A 47 -9.58 -1.74 -3.20
C ARG A 47 -8.06 -1.75 -3.24
N PRO A 48 -7.38 -2.58 -2.43
CA PRO A 48 -5.92 -2.70 -2.47
C PRO A 48 -5.38 -3.00 -3.89
N ILE A 49 -6.10 -3.81 -4.66
CA ILE A 49 -5.74 -4.20 -6.04
C ILE A 49 -5.67 -3.03 -7.04
N ALA A 50 -6.32 -1.90 -6.73
CA ALA A 50 -6.30 -0.68 -7.52
C ALA A 50 -5.02 0.13 -7.29
N TYR A 51 -4.16 -0.31 -6.37
CA TYR A 51 -2.92 0.35 -6.01
C TYR A 51 -1.71 -0.54 -6.31
N THR A 52 -0.58 0.11 -6.52
CA THR A 52 0.74 -0.48 -6.61
C THR A 52 1.62 0.12 -5.54
N VAL A 53 2.58 -0.67 -5.07
CA VAL A 53 3.57 -0.23 -4.09
C VAL A 53 4.94 -0.13 -4.76
N ASP A 54 5.67 0.93 -4.44
CA ASP A 54 7.07 1.11 -4.76
C ASP A 54 7.89 0.94 -3.46
N PRO A 55 8.37 -0.28 -3.18
CA PRO A 55 9.16 -0.53 -1.98
C PRO A 55 10.55 0.11 -2.02
N LYS A 56 11.03 0.59 -3.18
CA LYS A 56 12.32 1.28 -3.27
C LYS A 56 12.20 2.73 -2.80
N ASN A 57 11.06 3.35 -3.11
CA ASN A 57 10.78 4.74 -2.78
C ASN A 57 9.82 4.90 -1.60
N HIS A 58 9.41 3.79 -0.97
CA HIS A 58 8.39 3.74 0.07
C HIS A 58 7.14 4.54 -0.33
N LYS A 59 6.58 4.24 -1.51
CA LYS A 59 5.45 4.96 -2.09
C LYS A 59 4.32 4.06 -2.50
N ILE A 60 3.09 4.57 -2.39
CA ILE A 60 1.90 3.92 -2.94
C ILE A 60 1.40 4.77 -4.11
N SER A 61 1.04 4.13 -5.21
CA SER A 61 0.51 4.80 -6.39
C SER A 61 -0.74 4.07 -6.90
N PRO A 62 -1.84 4.80 -7.14
CA PRO A 62 -3.00 4.22 -7.80
C PRO A 62 -2.65 3.78 -9.22
N LYS A 63 -3.35 2.77 -9.72
CA LYS A 63 -3.23 2.27 -11.10
C LYS A 63 -4.04 3.06 -12.13
N TYR A 64 -4.87 3.99 -11.67
CA TYR A 64 -5.81 4.74 -12.50
C TYR A 64 -5.26 6.09 -12.96
#